data_AF-A0A7C9EAJ3-F1
#
_entry.id   AF-A0A7C9EAJ3-F1
#
_cell.length_a   1.000
_cell.length_b   1.000
_cell.length_c   1.000
_cell.angle_alpha   90.00
_cell.angle_beta   90.00
_cell.angle_gamma   90.00
#
_symmetry.space_group_name_H-M   'P 1'
#
loop_
_entity.id
_entity.type
_entity.pdbx_description
1 polymer ?
#
loop_
_entity_poly.entity_id
_entity_poly.type
_entity_poly.pdbx_seq_one_letter_code
_entity_poly.pdbx_strand_id
1 'polypeptide(L)'
;MKANKVARMPGCSWIEIKSIVHEFRSSEIEHPELPLIHEKLNALERKMKLEGYVPNLEFALHDVGKEQKERLLLWRSEKLAIAYGLIKLPLGLPIRIFKNL
;
A
#
# COMPACT_ATOMS: atom_id res chain seq x y z
N MET A 1 0.31 -15.90 -31.80
CA MET A 1 0.02 -14.45 -31.78
C MET A 1 1.11 -13.76 -30.95
N LYS A 2 1.75 -12.73 -31.51
CA LYS A 2 2.88 -12.03 -30.86
C LYS A 2 2.37 -11.34 -29.58
N ALA A 3 2.90 -11.73 -28.44
CA ALA A 3 2.64 -11.06 -27.17
C ALA A 3 3.30 -9.68 -27.21
N ASN A 4 2.52 -8.65 -27.53
CA ASN A 4 2.91 -7.28 -27.23
C ASN A 4 3.06 -7.18 -25.71
N LYS A 5 4.28 -7.37 -25.21
CA LYS A 5 4.67 -6.94 -23.86
C LYS A 5 4.59 -5.42 -23.84
N VAL A 6 3.39 -4.88 -23.65
CA VAL A 6 3.23 -3.52 -23.16
C VAL A 6 3.86 -3.56 -21.77
N ALA A 7 5.07 -3.04 -21.63
CA ALA A 7 5.70 -2.80 -20.34
C ALA A 7 4.90 -1.69 -19.64
N ARG A 8 3.73 -2.03 -19.11
CA ARG A 8 3.03 -1.15 -18.17
C ARG A 8 3.90 -1.15 -16.92
N MET A 9 4.43 0.02 -16.56
CA MET A 9 5.04 0.20 -15.27
C MET A 9 4.03 -0.25 -14.21
N PRO A 10 4.42 -1.14 -13.27
CA PRO A 10 3.53 -1.51 -12.19
C PRO A 10 3.11 -0.25 -11.42
N GLY A 11 1.87 -0.27 -10.91
CA GLY A 11 1.34 0.80 -10.09
C GLY A 11 2.25 1.02 -8.87
N CYS A 12 2.80 2.21 -8.80
CA CYS A 12 3.80 2.62 -7.84
C CYS A 12 3.29 3.85 -7.08
N SER A 13 3.54 3.86 -5.77
CA SER A 13 3.31 5.03 -4.94
C SER A 13 4.59 5.39 -4.20
N TRP A 14 4.86 6.68 -4.05
CA TRP A 14 6.04 7.14 -3.31
C TRP A 14 5.70 8.31 -2.39
N ILE A 15 6.56 8.49 -1.39
CA ILE A 15 6.52 9.58 -0.42
C ILE A 15 7.92 10.16 -0.27
N GLU A 16 8.00 11.48 -0.13
CA GLU A 16 9.26 12.18 0.13
C GLU A 16 9.33 12.59 1.59
N ILE A 17 10.35 12.13 2.32
CA ILE A 17 10.59 12.45 3.72
C ILE A 17 12.05 12.84 3.87
N LYS A 18 12.31 14.05 4.40
CA LYS A 18 13.68 14.58 4.58
C LYS A 18 14.52 14.49 3.30
N SER A 19 13.92 14.84 2.16
CA SER A 19 14.53 14.79 0.82
C SER A 19 14.94 13.40 0.33
N ILE A 20 14.44 12.34 0.97
CA ILE A 20 14.60 10.96 0.53
C ILE A 20 13.26 10.48 -0.03
N VAL A 21 13.30 9.94 -1.25
CA VAL A 21 12.14 9.33 -1.90
C VAL A 21 12.06 7.86 -1.50
N HIS A 22 10.93 7.48 -0.91
CA HIS A 22 10.62 6.11 -0.54
C HIS A 22 9.55 5.57 -1.49
N GLU A 23 9.91 4.58 -2.28
CA GLU A 23 9.05 3.99 -3.30
C GLU A 23 8.41 2.69 -2.81
N PHE A 24 7.13 2.50 -3.11
CA PHE A 24 6.36 1.32 -2.76
C PHE A 24 5.68 0.75 -4.00
N ARG A 25 5.80 -0.57 -4.18
CA ARG A 25 5.15 -1.31 -5.26
C ARG A 25 4.42 -2.51 -4.68
N SER A 26 3.31 -2.89 -5.29
CA SER A 26 2.53 -4.05 -4.84
C SER A 26 3.25 -5.40 -5.02
N SER A 27 4.33 -5.43 -5.80
CA SER A 27 5.06 -6.65 -6.20
C SER A 27 6.52 -6.70 -5.75
N GLU A 28 7.07 -5.63 -5.17
CA GLU A 28 8.48 -5.59 -4.75
C GLU A 28 8.60 -5.45 -3.23
N ILE A 29 9.51 -6.24 -2.65
CA ILE A 29 9.69 -6.48 -1.21
C ILE A 29 10.84 -5.58 -0.65
N GLU A 30 11.46 -4.77 -1.49
CA GLU A 30 12.75 -4.12 -1.19
C GLU A 30 12.61 -2.79 -0.43
N HIS A 31 11.88 -2.78 0.69
CA HIS A 31 11.96 -1.70 1.67
C HIS A 31 12.49 -2.26 3.00
N PRO A 32 13.59 -1.71 3.57
CA PRO A 32 14.20 -2.27 4.79
C PRO A 32 13.24 -2.28 5.98
N GLU A 33 12.27 -1.37 5.99
CA GLU A 33 11.27 -1.22 7.05
C GLU A 33 9.91 -1.85 6.72
N LEU A 34 9.83 -2.67 5.66
CA LEU A 34 8.57 -3.30 5.22
C LEU A 34 7.86 -4.07 6.35
N PRO A 35 8.56 -4.81 7.25
CA PRO A 35 7.91 -5.46 8.39
C PRO A 35 7.17 -4.48 9.31
N LEU A 36 7.78 -3.32 9.61
CA LEU A 36 7.17 -2.27 10.46
C LEU A 36 5.96 -1.64 9.77
N ILE A 37 6.03 -1.45 8.45
CA ILE A 37 4.93 -0.92 7.64
C ILE A 37 3.74 -1.89 7.67
N HIS A 38 3.98 -3.19 7.48
CA HIS A 38 2.94 -4.21 7.55
C HIS A 38 2.33 -4.31 8.95
N GLU A 39 3.14 -4.24 10.00
CA GLU A 39 2.64 -4.24 11.38
C GLU A 39 1.71 -3.04 11.63
N LYS A 40 2.13 -1.84 11.19
CA LYS A 40 1.32 -0.62 11.29
C LYS A 40 0.01 -0.75 10.52
N LEU A 41 0.03 -1.29 9.30
CA LEU A 41 -1.18 -1.53 8.51
C LEU A 41 -2.12 -2.50 9.18
N ASN A 42 -1.62 -3.62 9.71
CA ASN A 42 -2.43 -4.60 10.41
C ASN A 42 -3.07 -3.99 11.68
N ALA A 43 -2.33 -3.14 12.41
CA ALA A 43 -2.86 -2.43 13.56
C ALA A 43 -3.95 -1.43 13.18
N LEU A 44 -3.77 -0.69 12.08
CA LEU A 44 -4.77 0.24 11.55
C LEU A 44 -6.01 -0.49 11.06
N GLU A 45 -5.84 -1.59 10.33
CA GLU A 45 -6.95 -2.40 9.83
C GLU A 45 -7.80 -2.94 10.98
N ARG A 46 -7.18 -3.48 12.04
CA ARG A 46 -7.90 -3.93 13.23
C ARG A 46 -8.71 -2.79 13.86
N LYS A 47 -8.11 -1.61 14.03
CA LYS A 47 -8.81 -0.43 14.57
C LYS A 47 -9.98 -0.02 13.67
N MET A 48 -9.77 0.09 12.37
CA MET A 48 -10.81 0.45 11.42
C MET A 48 -11.97 -0.57 11.45
N LYS A 49 -11.66 -1.87 11.49
CA LYS A 49 -12.67 -2.94 11.58
C LYS A 49 -13.49 -2.85 12.87
N LEU A 50 -12.86 -2.50 14.01
CA LEU A 50 -13.58 -2.25 15.27
C LEU A 50 -14.53 -1.06 15.19
N GLU A 51 -14.18 -0.04 14.41
CA GLU A 51 -15.03 1.13 14.11
C GLU A 51 -16.05 0.85 12.99
N GLY A 52 -16.19 -0.40 12.53
CA GLY A 52 -17.19 -0.81 11.53
C GLY A 52 -16.76 -0.69 10.07
N TYR A 53 -15.48 -0.47 9.78
CA TYR A 53 -14.98 -0.48 8.40
C TYR A 53 -15.11 -1.87 7.77
N VAL A 54 -15.73 -1.91 6.58
CA VAL A 54 -15.81 -3.11 5.73
C VAL A 54 -15.02 -2.85 4.44
N PRO A 55 -14.01 -3.68 4.10
CA PRO A 55 -13.23 -3.49 2.88
C PRO A 55 -14.09 -3.71 1.63
N ASN A 56 -14.03 -2.77 0.67
CA ASN A 56 -14.65 -2.95 -0.64
C ASN A 56 -13.77 -3.83 -1.53
N LEU A 57 -14.29 -5.00 -1.91
CA LEU A 57 -13.61 -6.01 -2.73
C LEU A 57 -14.14 -6.12 -4.16
N GLU A 58 -15.06 -5.25 -4.57
CA GLU A 58 -15.72 -5.28 -5.89
C GLU A 58 -14.72 -5.32 -7.04
N PHE A 59 -13.62 -4.57 -6.94
CA PHE A 59 -12.56 -4.50 -7.95
C PHE A 59 -11.35 -5.39 -7.66
N ALA A 60 -11.45 -6.31 -6.69
CA ALA A 60 -10.42 -7.31 -6.42
C ALA A 60 -10.60 -8.53 -7.33
N LEU A 61 -10.21 -8.37 -8.60
CA LEU A 61 -10.39 -9.35 -9.68
C LEU A 61 -9.50 -10.61 -9.59
N HIS A 62 -8.64 -10.69 -8.57
CA HIS A 62 -7.84 -11.88 -8.33
C HIS A 62 -8.74 -13.07 -7.98
N ASP A 63 -8.52 -14.21 -8.62
CA ASP A 63 -9.23 -15.46 -8.33
C ASP A 63 -8.64 -16.14 -7.08
N VAL A 64 -8.86 -15.51 -5.93
CA VAL A 64 -8.38 -15.94 -4.62
C VAL A 64 -9.49 -15.76 -3.58
N GLY A 65 -9.36 -16.44 -2.43
CA GLY A 65 -10.33 -16.33 -1.33
C GLY A 65 -10.49 -14.91 -0.79
N LYS A 66 -11.64 -14.63 -0.17
CA LYS A 66 -12.00 -13.29 0.35
C LYS A 66 -10.91 -12.69 1.25
N GLU A 67 -10.40 -13.46 2.21
CA GLU A 67 -9.34 -13.02 3.11
C GLU A 67 -8.07 -12.62 2.36
N GLN A 68 -7.71 -13.37 1.33
CA GLN A 68 -6.55 -13.05 0.49
C GLN A 68 -6.79 -11.77 -0.33
N LYS A 69 -8.02 -11.55 -0.82
CA LYS A 69 -8.38 -10.28 -1.49
C LYS A 69 -8.28 -9.09 -0.54
N GLU A 70 -8.74 -9.23 0.71
CA GLU A 70 -8.58 -8.20 1.74
C GLU A 70 -7.11 -7.89 2.01
N ARG A 71 -6.28 -8.92 2.13
CA ARG A 71 -4.83 -8.77 2.34
C ARG A 71 -4.14 -8.06 1.17
N LEU A 72 -4.44 -8.46 -0.07
CA LEU A 72 -3.92 -7.79 -1.27
C LEU A 72 -4.38 -6.33 -1.35
N LEU A 73 -5.62 -6.03 -0.94
CA LEU A 73 -6.13 -4.68 -0.86
C LEU A 73 -5.45 -3.87 0.26
N LEU A 74 -5.09 -4.49 1.38
CA LEU A 74 -4.38 -3.84 2.48
C LEU A 74 -2.94 -3.48 2.09
N TRP A 75 -2.31 -4.29 1.25
CA TRP A 75 -0.90 -4.14 0.85
C TRP A 75 -0.67 -3.38 -0.44
N ARG A 76 -1.68 -2.64 -0.92
CA ARG A 76 -1.48 -1.74 -2.07
C ARG A 76 -0.44 -0.66 -1.76
N SER A 77 0.29 -0.25 -2.79
CA SER A 77 1.39 0.72 -2.67
C SER A 77 0.99 2.03 -1.99
N GLU A 78 -0.22 2.53 -2.23
CA GLU A 78 -0.72 3.74 -1.58
C GLU A 78 -0.81 3.55 -0.07
N LYS A 79 -1.34 2.41 0.40
CA LYS A 79 -1.49 2.12 1.82
C LYS A 79 -0.14 1.90 2.50
N LEU A 80 0.80 1.25 1.81
CA LEU A 80 2.18 1.12 2.28
C LEU A 80 2.81 2.51 2.51
N ALA A 81 2.66 3.42 1.54
CA ALA A 81 3.15 4.79 1.65
C ALA A 81 2.47 5.57 2.80
N ILE A 82 1.16 5.43 2.99
CA ILE A 82 0.43 6.03 4.14
C ILE A 82 1.02 5.51 5.46
N ALA A 83 1.14 4.19 5.61
CA ALA A 83 1.64 3.59 6.83
C ALA A 83 3.08 4.01 7.13
N TYR A 84 3.93 4.12 6.10
CA TYR A 84 5.27 4.65 6.24
C TYR A 84 5.27 6.11 6.72
N GLY A 85 4.44 6.96 6.10
CA GLY A 85 4.23 8.34 6.52
C GLY A 85 3.80 8.44 7.99
N LEU A 86 2.87 7.59 8.44
CA LEU A 86 2.40 7.54 9.84
C LEU A 86 3.45 7.05 10.84
N ILE A 87 4.48 6.34 10.38
CA ILE A 87 5.60 5.89 11.23
C ILE A 87 6.66 6.99 11.33
N LYS A 88 6.94 7.68 10.23
CA LYS A 88 8.10 8.58 10.10
C LYS A 88 7.80 10.04 10.36
N LEU A 89 6.57 10.48 10.09
CA LEU A 89 6.18 11.88 10.24
C LEU A 89 5.58 12.13 11.64
N PRO A 90 5.90 13.27 12.27
CA PRO A 90 5.24 13.69 13.51
C PRO A 90 3.73 13.85 13.34
N LEU A 91 3.01 13.71 14.45
CA LEU A 91 1.58 14.01 14.51
C LEU A 91 1.32 15.47 14.08
N GLY A 92 0.27 15.68 13.29
CA GLY A 92 -0.13 16.99 12.78
C GLY A 92 0.54 17.42 11.48
N LEU A 93 1.55 16.69 10.99
CA LEU A 93 2.11 16.96 9.66
C LEU A 93 1.31 16.25 8.56
N PRO A 94 1.09 16.91 7.41
CA PRO A 94 0.39 16.29 6.29
C PRO A 94 1.24 15.20 5.64
N ILE A 95 0.60 14.08 5.30
CA ILE A 95 1.20 13.01 4.51
C ILE A 95 0.87 13.26 3.04
N ARG A 96 1.89 13.40 2.19
CA ARG A 96 1.73 13.58 0.73
C ARG A 96 2.20 12.33 0.02
N ILE A 97 1.34 11.76 -0.82
CA ILE A 97 1.61 10.53 -1.56
C ILE A 97 1.41 10.82 -3.03
N PHE A 98 2.40 10.41 -3.82
CA PHE A 98 2.37 10.49 -5.27
C PHE A 98 2.19 9.09 -5.83
N LYS A 99 1.49 8.97 -6.97
CA LYS A 99 1.25 7.69 -7.65
C LYS A 99 1.34 7.88 -9.16
N ASN A 100 1.69 6.81 -9.88
CA ASN A 100 1.80 6.80 -11.34
C ASN A 100 0.59 6.12 -12.05
N LEU A 101 -0.55 6.03 -11.35
CA LEU A 101 -1.79 5.39 -11.80
C LEU A 101 -2.89 6.40 -12.12
#